data_AF-T0VH39-F1
#
_entry.id   AF-T0VH39-F1
#
_cell.length_a   1.000
_cell.length_b   1.000
_cell.length_c   1.000
_cell.angle_alpha   90.00
_cell.angle_beta   90.00
_cell.angle_gamma   90.00
#
_symmetry.space_group_name_H-M   'P 1'
#
loop_
_entity.id
_entity.type
_entity.pdbx_description
1 polymer ?
#
loop_
_entity_poly.entity_id
_entity_poly.type
_entity_poly.pdbx_seq_one_letter_code
_entity_poly.pdbx_strand_id
1 'polypeptide(L)'
;MSAIYSKKFKEFYGHKKIRWFTVAFIAFNMVWGKGNVVNNFAQQGITVVTSWLLILALYFIPYALIVGQLGSTFKDSKGGVSSWVENTSTKRLAYYAAWTYWVVHIPYLAQKPQAILIAFGWVGQGNGNLVSQMSMTAVALISLAIFLAFLWLSTKGLNTLKVIGGLAGTAMFV
;
A
#
# COMPACT_ATOMS: atom_id res chain seq x y z
N MET A 1 4.60 -11.50 -42.56
CA MET A 1 3.69 -10.54 -41.87
C MET A 1 3.97 -10.42 -40.35
N SER A 2 5.19 -10.72 -39.86
CA SER A 2 5.49 -10.87 -38.41
C SER A 2 6.37 -9.75 -37.82
N ALA A 3 7.25 -9.12 -38.61
CA ALA A 3 8.18 -8.12 -38.09
C ALA A 3 7.57 -6.70 -37.93
N ILE A 4 6.63 -6.32 -38.80
CA ILE A 4 6.03 -4.96 -38.80
C ILE A 4 5.08 -4.78 -37.60
N TYR A 5 4.30 -5.81 -37.25
CA TYR A 5 3.42 -5.79 -36.09
C TYR A 5 4.21 -5.75 -34.77
N SER A 6 5.32 -6.48 -34.66
CA SER A 6 6.21 -6.43 -33.48
C SER A 6 6.80 -5.03 -33.26
N LYS A 7 7.19 -4.35 -34.35
CA LYS A 7 7.77 -3.00 -34.30
C LYS A 7 6.73 -1.95 -33.92
N LYS A 8 5.54 -1.96 -34.56
CA LYS A 8 4.42 -1.07 -34.22
C LYS A 8 3.87 -1.32 -32.81
N PHE A 9 3.88 -2.56 -32.34
CA PHE A 9 3.45 -2.90 -30.97
C PHE A 9 4.44 -2.37 -29.91
N LYS A 10 5.76 -2.45 -30.17
CA LYS A 10 6.78 -1.82 -29.32
C LYS A 10 6.77 -0.29 -29.38
N GLU A 11 6.45 0.32 -30.52
CA GLU A 11 6.29 1.77 -30.68
C GLU A 11 5.05 2.30 -29.95
N PHE A 12 3.92 1.59 -30.04
CA PHE A 12 2.66 1.99 -29.39
C PHE A 12 2.72 1.87 -27.85
N TYR A 13 3.49 0.90 -27.35
CA TYR A 13 3.85 0.76 -25.93
C TYR A 13 5.26 1.30 -25.64
N GLY A 14 5.66 2.40 -26.29
CA GLY A 14 6.92 3.08 -25.98
C GLY A 14 7.11 3.17 -24.47
N HIS A 15 8.29 2.74 -23.99
CA HIS A 15 8.64 2.66 -22.57
C HIS A 15 8.14 3.91 -21.84
N LYS A 16 7.00 3.83 -21.15
CA LYS A 16 6.48 4.93 -20.34
C LYS A 16 7.45 5.14 -19.20
N LYS A 17 8.44 6.00 -19.41
CA LYS A 17 9.39 6.43 -18.39
C LYS A 17 8.60 7.29 -17.42
N ILE A 18 8.36 6.74 -16.24
CA ILE A 18 7.76 7.48 -15.14
C ILE A 18 8.81 8.50 -14.68
N ARG A 19 8.43 9.77 -14.57
CA ARG A 19 9.34 10.81 -14.09
C ARG A 19 9.66 10.53 -12.61
N TRP A 20 10.90 10.79 -12.20
CA TRP A 20 11.36 10.49 -10.83
C TRP A 20 10.47 11.15 -9.76
N PHE A 21 10.00 12.37 -10.00
CA PHE A 21 9.10 13.06 -9.08
C PHE A 21 7.72 12.39 -8.99
N THR A 22 7.23 11.75 -10.05
CA THR A 22 5.98 10.98 -10.01
C THR A 22 6.16 9.72 -9.15
N VAL A 23 7.29 9.02 -9.28
CA VAL A 23 7.62 7.87 -8.43
C VAL A 23 7.77 8.32 -6.97
N ALA A 24 8.49 9.41 -6.73
CA ALA A 24 8.67 9.99 -5.40
C ALA A 24 7.33 10.38 -4.77
N PHE A 25 6.40 10.96 -5.54
CA PHE A 25 5.10 11.36 -5.04
C PHE A 25 4.20 10.16 -4.69
N ILE A 26 4.24 9.09 -5.50
CA ILE A 26 3.54 7.83 -5.20
C ILE A 26 4.08 7.21 -3.91
N ALA A 27 5.41 7.11 -3.79
CA ALA A 27 6.06 6.56 -2.61
C ALA A 27 5.78 7.41 -1.36
N PHE A 28 5.84 8.75 -1.48
CA PHE A 28 5.52 9.67 -0.40
C PHE A 28 4.07 9.52 0.05
N ASN A 29 3.11 9.45 -0.88
CA ASN A 29 1.69 9.29 -0.53
C ASN A 29 1.41 7.95 0.20
N MET A 30 2.07 6.86 -0.22
CA MET A 30 1.94 5.55 0.43
C MET A 30 2.50 5.51 1.85
N VAL A 31 3.60 6.24 2.12
CA VAL A 31 4.31 6.18 3.42
C VAL A 31 3.86 7.28 4.37
N TRP A 32 3.75 8.51 3.87
CA TRP A 32 3.47 9.75 4.62
C TRP A 32 2.04 10.29 4.40
N GLY A 33 1.11 9.46 3.93
CA GLY A 33 -0.27 9.85 3.73
C GLY A 33 -0.92 10.44 5.00
N LYS A 34 -1.92 11.32 4.80
CA LYS A 34 -2.63 12.05 5.88
C LYS A 34 -3.01 11.15 7.07
N GLY A 35 -3.52 9.95 6.80
CA GLY A 35 -3.93 9.01 7.84
C GLY A 35 -2.80 8.61 8.79
N ASN A 36 -1.56 8.42 8.31
CA ASN A 36 -0.45 8.06 9.18
C ASN A 36 0.03 9.27 9.99
N VAL A 37 0.27 10.40 9.33
CA VAL A 37 0.84 11.59 9.99
C VAL A 37 -0.13 12.18 11.00
N VAL A 38 -1.39 12.39 10.59
CA VAL A 38 -2.42 13.02 11.43
C VAL A 38 -2.77 12.11 12.60
N ASN A 39 -2.98 10.81 12.38
CA ASN A 39 -3.37 9.91 13.47
C ASN A 39 -2.25 9.75 14.50
N ASN A 40 -0.99 9.58 14.07
CA ASN A 40 0.13 9.45 15.01
C ASN A 40 0.32 10.75 15.80
N PHE A 41 0.22 11.92 15.16
CA PHE A 41 0.30 13.20 15.87
C PHE A 41 -0.88 13.41 16.82
N ALA A 42 -2.10 13.06 16.43
CA ALA A 42 -3.28 13.15 17.29
C ALA A 42 -3.18 12.24 18.52
N GLN A 43 -2.53 11.07 18.39
CA GLN A 43 -2.36 10.10 19.49
C GLN A 43 -1.18 10.41 20.41
N GLN A 44 -0.06 10.91 19.88
CA GLN A 44 1.21 11.03 20.61
C GLN A 44 1.67 12.49 20.81
N GLY A 45 0.97 13.45 20.21
CA GLY A 45 1.33 14.87 20.25
C GLY A 45 2.67 15.14 19.56
N ILE A 46 3.35 16.21 20.00
CA ILE A 46 4.61 16.67 19.40
C ILE A 46 5.76 15.67 19.54
N THR A 47 5.71 14.79 20.55
CA THR A 47 6.75 13.77 20.81
C THR A 47 6.95 12.82 19.62
N VAL A 48 5.90 12.62 18.80
CA VAL A 48 5.97 11.80 17.59
C VAL A 48 7.04 12.28 16.60
N VAL A 49 7.34 13.59 16.58
CA VAL A 49 8.30 14.20 15.65
C VAL A 49 9.70 13.64 15.88
N THR A 50 10.09 13.38 17.13
CA THR A 50 11.37 12.75 17.45
C THR A 50 11.45 11.35 16.84
N SER A 51 10.40 10.54 16.99
CA SER A 51 10.32 9.20 16.39
C SER A 51 10.38 9.26 14.87
N TRP A 52 9.74 10.25 14.24
CA TRP A 52 9.80 10.46 12.81
C TRP A 52 11.21 10.77 12.30
N LEU A 53 11.94 11.65 12.99
CA LEU A 53 13.33 11.95 12.65
C LEU A 53 14.22 10.72 12.76
N LEU A 54 14.05 9.93 13.84
CA LEU A 54 14.80 8.69 14.05
C LEU A 54 14.48 7.64 12.98
N ILE A 55 13.20 7.39 12.68
CA ILE A 55 12.79 6.45 11.64
C ILE A 55 13.29 6.91 10.28
N LEU A 56 13.25 8.21 9.98
CA LEU A 56 13.71 8.74 8.71
C LEU A 56 15.20 8.52 8.52
N ALA A 57 16.01 8.84 9.53
CA ALA A 57 17.46 8.73 9.50
C ALA A 57 17.96 7.27 9.56
N LEU A 58 17.43 6.47 10.49
CA LEU A 58 17.95 5.14 10.80
C LEU A 58 17.34 4.03 9.96
N TYR A 59 16.15 4.25 9.40
CA TYR A 59 15.41 3.21 8.69
C TYR A 59 15.05 3.62 7.26
N PHE A 60 14.32 4.72 7.07
CA PHE A 60 13.74 5.06 5.76
C PHE A 60 14.82 5.37 4.71
N ILE A 61 15.77 6.26 5.02
CA ILE A 61 16.84 6.62 4.09
C ILE A 61 17.70 5.40 3.75
N PRO A 62 18.24 4.63 4.73
CA PRO A 62 19.02 3.43 4.43
C PRO A 62 18.24 2.42 3.59
N TYR A 63 16.99 2.14 3.96
CA TYR A 63 16.15 1.17 3.25
C TYR A 63 15.88 1.60 1.81
N ALA A 64 15.53 2.87 1.56
CA ALA A 64 15.27 3.38 0.23
C ALA A 64 16.50 3.27 -0.69
N LEU A 65 17.69 3.54 -0.16
CA LEU A 65 18.95 3.38 -0.91
C LEU A 65 19.23 1.91 -1.24
N ILE A 66 19.05 1.00 -0.28
CA ILE A 66 19.24 -0.45 -0.50
C ILE A 66 18.26 -0.97 -1.56
N VAL A 67 16.97 -0.63 -1.42
CA VAL A 67 15.93 -1.02 -2.40
C VAL A 67 16.20 -0.41 -3.77
N GLY A 68 16.66 0.84 -3.82
CA GLY A 68 17.05 1.50 -5.06
C GLY A 68 18.19 0.76 -5.78
N GLN A 69 19.27 0.43 -5.05
CA GLN A 69 20.42 -0.29 -5.60
C GLN A 69 20.05 -1.69 -6.06
N LEU A 70 19.32 -2.46 -5.25
CA LEU A 70 18.91 -3.83 -5.59
C LEU A 70 17.91 -3.82 -6.76
N GLY A 71 16.96 -2.88 -6.76
CA GLY A 71 16.01 -2.70 -7.85
C GLY A 71 16.66 -2.34 -9.18
N SER A 72 17.71 -1.50 -9.18
CA SER A 72 18.46 -1.20 -10.41
C SER A 72 19.38 -2.34 -10.85
N THR A 73 19.98 -3.06 -9.89
CA THR A 73 20.89 -4.18 -10.16
C THR A 73 20.13 -5.38 -10.74
N PHE A 74 18.97 -5.71 -10.18
CA PHE A 74 18.14 -6.85 -10.58
C PHE A 74 16.87 -6.41 -11.33
N LYS A 75 16.99 -5.42 -12.23
CA LYS A 75 15.86 -4.82 -12.97
C LYS A 75 15.03 -5.80 -13.80
N ASP A 76 15.63 -6.92 -14.21
CA ASP A 76 14.98 -7.97 -15.02
C ASP A 76 14.35 -9.07 -14.15
N SER A 77 14.55 -9.03 -12.83
CA SER A 77 13.93 -9.96 -11.88
C SER A 77 12.46 -9.61 -11.64
N LYS A 78 11.58 -10.62 -11.62
CA LYS A 78 10.12 -10.43 -11.47
C LYS A 78 9.61 -10.57 -10.04
N GLY A 79 10.40 -11.13 -9.12
CA GLY A 79 9.97 -11.45 -7.75
C GLY A 79 10.25 -10.34 -6.71
N GLY A 80 10.74 -9.17 -7.15
CA GLY A 80 11.02 -8.04 -6.27
C GLY A 80 11.98 -8.40 -5.13
N VAL A 81 11.65 -8.01 -3.90
CA VAL A 81 12.51 -8.23 -2.71
C VAL A 81 12.91 -9.69 -2.53
N SER A 82 12.01 -10.65 -2.79
CA SER A 82 12.33 -12.08 -2.69
C SER A 82 13.45 -12.48 -3.66
N SER A 83 13.34 -12.04 -4.92
CA SER A 83 14.39 -12.29 -5.92
C SER A 83 15.70 -11.60 -5.55
N TRP A 84 15.66 -10.39 -4.99
CA TRP A 84 16.88 -9.69 -4.58
C TRP A 84 17.60 -10.46 -3.46
N VAL A 85 16.87 -10.91 -2.44
CA VAL A 85 17.42 -11.68 -1.33
C VAL A 85 17.95 -13.05 -1.80
N GLU A 86 17.30 -13.68 -2.78
CA GLU A 86 17.81 -14.93 -3.36
C GLU A 86 19.15 -14.70 -4.07
N ASN A 87 19.29 -13.60 -4.82
CA ASN A 87 20.52 -13.28 -5.55
C ASN A 87 21.66 -12.80 -4.65
N THR A 88 21.37 -12.21 -3.48
CA THR A 88 22.40 -11.69 -2.56
C THR A 88 22.68 -12.62 -1.38
N SER A 89 21.90 -13.70 -1.21
CA SER A 89 22.00 -14.55 -0.03
C SER A 89 21.63 -16.01 -0.32
N THR A 90 20.52 -16.51 0.23
CA THR A 90 20.11 -17.92 0.07
C THR A 90 18.62 -18.03 -0.25
N LYS A 91 18.24 -19.13 -0.92
CA LYS A 91 16.83 -19.46 -1.21
C LYS A 91 15.95 -19.50 0.04
N ARG A 92 16.50 -19.96 1.17
CA ARG A 92 15.79 -20.01 2.46
C ARG A 92 15.46 -18.61 2.97
N LEU A 93 16.41 -17.67 2.89
CA LEU A 93 16.18 -16.29 3.31
C LEU A 93 15.23 -15.55 2.35
N ALA A 94 15.30 -15.85 1.05
CA ALA A 94 14.33 -15.34 0.08
C ALA A 94 12.90 -15.79 0.39
N TYR A 95 12.73 -17.07 0.74
CA TYR A 95 11.44 -17.58 1.20
C TYR A 95 10.94 -16.86 2.45
N TYR A 96 11.80 -16.64 3.45
CA TYR A 96 11.41 -15.89 4.66
C TYR A 96 11.05 -14.43 4.35
N ALA A 97 11.76 -13.76 3.45
CA ALA A 97 11.42 -12.41 3.02
C ALA A 97 10.04 -12.36 2.34
N ALA A 98 9.74 -13.31 1.44
CA ALA A 98 8.44 -13.41 0.80
C ALA A 98 7.31 -13.74 1.79
N TRP A 99 7.56 -14.69 2.70
CA TRP A 99 6.57 -15.16 3.66
C TRP A 99 6.23 -14.09 4.70
N THR A 100 7.23 -13.41 5.27
CA THR A 100 7.01 -12.32 6.24
C THR A 100 6.24 -11.18 5.61
N TYR A 101 6.56 -10.82 4.36
CA TYR A 101 5.79 -9.85 3.59
C TYR A 101 4.33 -10.29 3.44
N TRP A 102 4.07 -11.54 3.04
CA TRP A 102 2.72 -12.05 2.89
C TRP A 102 1.93 -12.07 4.21
N VAL A 103 2.53 -12.55 5.30
CA VAL A 103 1.86 -12.66 6.61
C VAL A 103 1.47 -11.29 7.16
N VAL A 104 2.33 -10.27 7.06
CA VAL A 104 2.03 -8.90 7.53
C VAL A 104 0.77 -8.33 6.87
N HIS A 105 0.47 -8.74 5.63
CA HIS A 105 -0.71 -8.25 4.93
C HIS A 105 -2.03 -8.79 5.50
N ILE A 106 -2.04 -9.94 6.17
CA ILE A 106 -3.26 -10.52 6.75
C ILE A 106 -3.87 -9.60 7.82
N PRO A 107 -3.17 -9.26 8.93
CA PRO A 107 -3.71 -8.33 9.93
C PRO A 107 -3.89 -6.93 9.34
N TYR A 108 -3.01 -6.51 8.42
CA TYR A 108 -3.14 -5.20 7.77
C TYR A 108 -4.42 -5.06 6.94
N LEU A 109 -4.87 -6.11 6.26
CA LEU A 109 -6.13 -6.13 5.53
C LEU A 109 -7.31 -6.25 6.50
N ALA A 110 -7.18 -7.07 7.54
CA ALA A 110 -8.23 -7.29 8.54
C ALA A 110 -8.62 -6.01 9.31
N GLN A 111 -7.70 -5.04 9.48
CA GLN A 111 -8.00 -3.75 10.11
C GLN A 111 -8.71 -2.74 9.19
N LYS A 112 -8.69 -2.91 7.86
CA LYS A 112 -9.27 -1.93 6.92
C LYS A 112 -10.80 -1.80 6.99
N PRO A 113 -11.57 -2.88 7.13
CA PRO A 113 -13.03 -2.79 7.30
C PRO A 113 -13.45 -1.91 8.47
N GLN A 114 -12.70 -1.94 9.58
CA GLN A 114 -12.98 -1.11 10.74
C GLN A 114 -12.75 0.38 10.44
N ALA A 115 -11.71 0.73 9.67
CA ALA A 115 -11.49 2.10 9.22
C ALA A 115 -12.61 2.62 8.30
N ILE A 116 -13.15 1.76 7.43
CA ILE A 116 -14.31 2.05 6.58
C ILE A 116 -15.55 2.32 7.46
N LEU A 117 -15.77 1.50 8.49
CA LEU A 117 -16.86 1.68 9.44
C LEU A 117 -16.77 3.01 10.20
N ILE A 118 -15.57 3.40 10.64
CA ILE A 118 -15.33 4.72 11.26
C ILE A 118 -15.69 5.84 10.29
N ALA A 119 -15.27 5.75 9.01
CA ALA A 119 -15.58 6.75 8.00
C ALA A 119 -17.10 6.85 7.75
N PHE A 120 -17.84 5.73 7.71
CA PHE A 120 -19.29 5.75 7.62
C PHE A 120 -19.97 6.39 8.84
N GLY A 121 -19.40 6.20 10.04
CA GLY A 121 -19.85 6.89 11.25
C GLY A 121 -19.79 8.41 11.13
N TRP A 122 -18.70 8.93 10.58
CA TRP A 122 -18.55 10.36 10.28
C TRP A 122 -19.58 10.86 9.27
N VAL A 123 -19.91 10.08 8.23
CA VAL A 123 -20.93 10.44 7.24
C VAL A 123 -22.34 10.47 7.86
N GLY A 124 -22.67 9.49 8.70
CA GLY A 124 -24.02 9.35 9.25
C GLY A 124 -24.32 10.25 10.45
N GLN A 125 -23.37 10.44 11.36
CA GLN A 125 -23.57 11.17 12.62
C GLN A 125 -22.79 12.49 12.70
N GLY A 126 -21.93 12.78 11.71
CA GLY A 126 -21.07 13.97 11.72
C GLY A 126 -19.96 13.91 12.78
N ASN A 127 -19.78 12.77 13.46
CA ASN A 127 -18.78 12.56 14.49
C ASN A 127 -18.25 11.11 14.49
N GLY A 128 -17.11 10.89 15.15
CA GLY A 128 -16.46 9.58 15.22
C GLY A 128 -16.99 8.63 16.30
N ASN A 129 -18.08 8.97 16.99
CA ASN A 129 -18.52 8.26 18.19
C ASN A 129 -19.31 6.98 17.89
N LEU A 130 -19.80 6.81 16.66
CA LEU A 130 -20.59 5.63 16.28
C LEU A 130 -19.87 4.34 16.67
N VAL A 131 -18.61 4.19 16.30
CA VAL A 131 -17.85 2.95 16.55
C VAL A 131 -17.53 2.79 18.04
N SER A 132 -17.28 3.87 18.77
CA SER A 132 -16.99 3.81 20.21
C SER A 132 -18.22 3.51 21.07
N GLN A 133 -19.43 3.74 20.55
CA GLN A 133 -20.69 3.45 21.24
C GLN A 133 -21.22 2.03 20.97
N MET A 134 -20.64 1.32 20.00
CA MET A 134 -21.02 -0.04 19.65
C MET A 134 -20.30 -1.06 20.52
N SER A 135 -20.94 -2.21 20.78
CA SER A 135 -20.26 -3.32 21.43
C SER A 135 -19.13 -3.87 20.55
N MET A 136 -18.06 -4.38 21.16
CA MET A 136 -16.92 -4.99 20.46
C MET A 136 -17.39 -6.05 19.46
N THR A 137 -18.36 -6.88 19.85
CA THR A 137 -18.94 -7.94 19.01
C THR A 137 -19.65 -7.37 17.78
N ALA A 138 -20.41 -6.28 17.93
CA ALA A 138 -21.08 -5.63 16.80
C ALA A 138 -20.07 -5.04 15.81
N VAL A 139 -19.03 -4.36 16.30
CA VAL A 139 -17.94 -3.82 15.45
C VAL A 139 -17.24 -4.94 14.69
N ALA A 140 -16.95 -6.06 15.35
CA ALA A 140 -16.30 -7.22 14.72
C ALA A 140 -17.17 -7.85 13.62
N LEU A 141 -18.47 -8.07 13.89
CA LEU A 141 -19.40 -8.67 12.92
C LEU A 141 -19.61 -7.79 11.70
N ILE A 142 -19.75 -6.48 11.88
CA ILE A 142 -19.90 -5.54 10.76
C ILE A 142 -18.60 -5.42 9.97
N SER A 143 -17.46 -5.37 10.65
CA SER A 143 -16.14 -5.37 9.99
C SER A 143 -15.93 -6.65 9.18
N LEU A 144 -16.37 -7.80 9.69
CA LEU A 144 -16.35 -9.07 8.96
C LEU A 144 -17.27 -9.03 7.73
N ALA A 145 -18.48 -8.49 7.85
CA ALA A 145 -19.41 -8.35 6.72
C ALA A 145 -18.82 -7.45 5.62
N ILE A 146 -18.25 -6.30 5.99
CA ILE A 146 -17.56 -5.40 5.06
C ILE A 146 -16.36 -6.12 4.41
N PHE A 147 -15.56 -6.85 5.19
CA PHE A 147 -14.43 -7.62 4.67
C PHE A 147 -14.88 -8.63 3.61
N LEU A 148 -15.91 -9.42 3.90
CA LEU A 148 -16.45 -10.42 2.97
C LEU A 148 -17.03 -9.78 1.70
N ALA A 149 -17.67 -8.62 1.81
CA ALA A 149 -18.17 -7.88 0.65
C ALA A 149 -17.01 -7.42 -0.26
N PHE A 150 -15.94 -6.85 0.30
CA PHE A 150 -14.76 -6.47 -0.48
C PHE A 150 -14.01 -7.68 -1.03
N LEU A 151 -13.94 -8.78 -0.29
CA LEU A 151 -13.37 -10.04 -0.77
C LEU A 151 -14.16 -10.54 -1.97
N TRP A 152 -15.48 -10.54 -1.90
CA TRP A 152 -16.34 -10.89 -3.04
C TRP A 152 -16.12 -9.95 -4.24
N LEU A 153 -16.04 -8.64 -4.03
CA LEU A 153 -15.73 -7.69 -5.11
C LEU A 153 -14.36 -7.95 -5.74
N SER A 154 -13.36 -8.37 -4.94
CA SER A 154 -12.03 -8.70 -5.46
C SER A 154 -12.06 -9.87 -6.46
N THR A 155 -13.04 -10.77 -6.35
CA THR A 155 -13.22 -11.88 -7.31
C THR A 155 -13.74 -11.44 -8.68
N LYS A 156 -14.30 -10.23 -8.81
CA LYS A 156 -14.89 -9.70 -10.06
C LYS A 156 -13.85 -9.18 -11.07
N GLY A 157 -12.57 -9.24 -10.75
CA GLY A 157 -11.46 -9.00 -11.68
C GLY A 157 -10.85 -7.59 -11.63
N LEU A 158 -9.73 -7.43 -12.34
CA LEU A 158 -8.83 -6.27 -12.24
C LEU A 158 -9.42 -4.95 -12.75
N ASN A 159 -10.42 -4.98 -13.63
CA ASN A 159 -11.02 -3.76 -14.17
C ASN A 159 -11.80 -2.99 -13.10
N THR A 160 -12.54 -3.70 -12.24
CA THR A 160 -13.26 -3.11 -11.11
C THR A 160 -12.29 -2.43 -10.14
N LEU A 161 -11.16 -3.08 -9.83
CA LEU A 161 -10.13 -2.51 -8.95
C LEU A 161 -9.49 -1.25 -9.54
N LYS A 162 -9.25 -1.20 -10.85
CA LYS A 162 -8.68 -0.01 -11.51
C LYS A 162 -9.60 1.20 -11.43
N VAL A 163 -10.90 1.01 -11.66
CA VAL A 163 -11.89 2.10 -11.59
C VAL A 163 -12.02 2.60 -10.15
N ILE A 164 -12.23 1.70 -9.19
CA ILE A 164 -12.34 2.06 -7.77
C ILE A 164 -11.05 2.73 -7.28
N GLY A 165 -9.88 2.18 -7.63
CA GLY A 165 -8.59 2.74 -7.26
C GLY A 165 -8.35 4.13 -7.87
N GLY A 166 -8.79 4.36 -9.11
CA GLY A 166 -8.74 5.68 -9.75
C GLY A 166 -9.59 6.72 -9.01
N LEU A 167 -10.84 6.38 -8.72
CA LEU A 167 -11.77 7.25 -7.98
C LEU A 167 -11.29 7.54 -6.55
N ALA A 168 -10.83 6.50 -5.84
CA ALA A 168 -10.28 6.65 -4.50
C ALA A 168 -9.01 7.53 -4.50
N GLY A 169 -8.14 7.34 -5.50
CA GLY A 169 -6.94 8.15 -5.69
C GLY A 169 -7.26 9.63 -5.90
N THR A 170 -8.27 9.95 -6.71
CA THR A 170 -8.71 11.34 -6.93
C THR A 170 -9.37 11.94 -5.69
N ALA A 171 -10.16 11.16 -4.94
CA ALA A 171 -10.84 11.60 -3.73
C ALA A 171 -9.87 11.98 -2.59
N MET A 172 -8.66 11.41 -2.57
CA MET A 172 -7.62 11.76 -1.58
C MET A 172 -7.06 13.18 -1.71
N PHE A 173 -7.27 13.83 -2.86
CA PHE A 173 -6.78 15.19 -3.14
C PHE A 173 -7.79 16.29 -2.83
N VAL A 174 -9.06 15.93 -2.60
CA VAL A 174 -10.14 16.83 -2.17
C VAL A 174 -10.29 16.72 -0.66
#